data_AF-A0A0K8R977-F1
#
_entry.id   AF-A0A0K8R977-F1
#
_cell.length_a   1.000
_cell.length_b   1.000
_cell.length_c   1.000
_cell.angle_alpha   90.00
_cell.angle_beta   90.00
_cell.angle_gamma   90.00
#
_symmetry.space_group_name_H-M   'P 1'
#
loop_
_entity.id
_entity.type
_entity.pdbx_description
1 polymer ?
#
loop_
_entity_poly.entity_id
_entity_poly.type
_entity_poly.pdbx_seq_one_letter_code
_entity_poly.pdbx_strand_id
1 'polypeptide(L)'
;MENFPRHQQLQKNTLLTLCSDRILQDVTFDRYHCARLVMDSLVAFDDPSMNRMSVAICSILAAKISTSETSSLGAKPLYVERLLRIVKSKLFAGEVDIMMKFTLSALWNLTDEPPKTCSVFLSMGGMDLFLNVLELFLGESAVETKVLGLVNNIAEVPHLRSDLIVCT
;
A
#
# COMPACT_ATOMS: atom_id res chain seq x y z
N MET A 1 13.36 11.21 10.37
CA MET A 1 13.58 10.01 9.55
C MET A 1 14.68 10.24 8.51
N GLU A 2 14.64 11.34 7.74
CA GLU A 2 15.60 11.63 6.66
C GLU A 2 17.08 11.70 7.10
N ASN A 3 17.38 12.36 8.22
CA ASN A 3 18.77 12.54 8.69
C ASN A 3 19.41 11.26 9.27
N PHE A 4 18.60 10.29 9.68
CA PHE A 4 19.09 9.08 10.36
C PHE A 4 18.37 7.83 9.81
N PRO A 5 18.44 7.58 8.48
CA PRO A 5 17.58 6.60 7.81
C PRO A 5 17.84 5.17 8.28
N ARG A 6 19.06 4.88 8.75
CA ARG A 6 19.48 3.55 9.23
C ARG A 6 19.32 3.32 10.73
N HIS A 7 18.93 4.35 11.50
CA HIS A 7 18.80 4.24 12.95
C HIS A 7 17.43 3.64 13.31
N GLN A 8 17.34 2.31 13.33
CA GLN A 8 16.08 1.58 13.50
C GLN A 8 15.22 2.07 14.67
N GLN A 9 15.80 2.23 15.87
CA GLN A 9 15.03 2.67 17.04
C GLN A 9 14.47 4.09 16.89
N LEU A 10 15.23 5.00 16.26
CA LEU A 10 14.77 6.35 15.99
C LEU A 10 13.61 6.35 14.98
N GLN A 11 13.73 5.52 13.93
CA GLN A 11 12.68 5.34 12.93
C GLN A 11 11.42 4.77 13.58
N LYS A 12 11.54 3.72 14.40
CA LYS A 12 10.44 3.09 15.15
C LYS A 12 9.74 4.08 16.07
N ASN A 13 10.49 4.88 16.84
CA ASN A 13 9.93 5.91 17.70
C ASN A 13 9.19 6.99 16.90
N THR A 14 9.73 7.37 15.74
CA THR A 14 9.06 8.33 14.85
C THR A 14 7.75 7.77 14.30
N LEU A 15 7.74 6.51 13.84
CA LEU A 15 6.54 5.82 13.38
C LEU A 15 5.48 5.72 14.49
N LEU A 16 5.89 5.40 15.73
CA LEU A 16 4.99 5.36 16.89
C LEU A 16 4.29 6.71 17.12
N THR A 17 5.01 7.82 17.00
CA THR A 17 4.41 9.15 17.09
C THR A 17 3.47 9.43 15.92
N LEU A 18 3.90 9.13 14.69
CA LEU A 18 3.11 9.38 13.47
C LEU A 18 1.85 8.52 13.37
N CYS A 19 1.79 7.35 14.02
CA CYS A 19 0.60 6.49 14.07
C CYS A 19 -0.61 7.12 14.78
N SER A 20 -0.49 8.32 15.35
CA SER A 20 -1.63 9.06 15.86
C SER A 20 -2.53 9.56 14.72
N ASP A 21 -3.76 9.05 14.66
CA ASP A 21 -4.75 9.49 13.68
C ASP A 21 -4.95 11.00 13.68
N ARG A 22 -4.97 11.64 14.86
CA ARG A 22 -5.09 13.09 15.00
C ARG A 22 -3.96 13.83 14.27
N ILE A 23 -2.73 13.31 14.33
CA ILE A 23 -1.61 13.90 13.59
C ILE A 23 -1.84 13.74 12.10
N LEU A 24 -2.13 12.53 11.62
CA LEU A 24 -2.30 12.26 10.18
C LEU A 24 -3.51 12.97 9.56
N GLN A 25 -4.58 13.14 10.34
CA GLN A 25 -5.86 13.69 9.90
C GLN A 25 -5.92 15.21 10.03
N ASP A 26 -5.59 15.75 11.20
CA ASP A 26 -5.96 17.12 11.59
C ASP A 26 -4.78 18.09 11.54
N VAL A 27 -3.55 17.60 11.69
CA VAL A 27 -2.37 18.45 11.67
C VAL A 27 -2.00 18.78 10.22
N THR A 28 -1.61 20.04 10.00
CA THR A 28 -1.09 20.50 8.71
C THR A 28 0.42 20.31 8.67
N PHE A 29 0.89 19.48 7.73
CA PHE A 29 2.30 19.21 7.47
C PHE A 29 2.44 18.67 6.03
N ASP A 30 3.68 18.52 5.57
CA ASP A 30 3.96 17.89 4.27
C ASP A 30 3.66 16.38 4.31
N ARG A 31 2.42 16.04 3.94
CA ARG A 31 1.91 14.66 3.95
C ARG A 31 2.62 13.78 2.93
N TYR A 32 2.98 14.31 1.78
CA TYR A 32 3.69 13.56 0.75
C TYR A 32 5.12 13.22 1.19
N HIS A 33 5.86 14.20 1.70
CA HIS A 33 7.20 13.95 2.23
C HIS A 33 7.18 12.94 3.37
N CYS A 34 6.18 13.02 4.27
CA CYS A 34 5.97 12.03 5.31
C CYS A 34 5.69 10.63 4.74
N ALA A 35 4.75 10.50 3.80
CA ALA A 35 4.43 9.22 3.15
C ALA A 35 5.66 8.60 2.48
N ARG A 36 6.48 9.41 1.81
CA ARG A 36 7.75 8.96 1.21
C ARG A 36 8.70 8.38 2.26
N LEU A 37 8.93 9.11 3.36
CA LEU A 37 9.82 8.65 4.44
C LEU A 37 9.30 7.38 5.14
N VAL A 38 7.98 7.26 5.29
CA VAL A 38 7.36 6.06 5.86
C VAL A 38 7.54 4.86 4.91
N MET A 39 7.35 5.05 3.61
CA MET A 39 7.61 4.00 2.61
C MET A 39 9.09 3.61 2.55
N ASP A 40 10.01 4.57 2.66
CA ASP A 40 11.45 4.28 2.77
C ASP A 40 11.75 3.44 4.02
N SER A 41 11.10 3.75 5.16
CA SER A 41 11.22 2.96 6.40
C SER A 41 10.68 1.53 6.23
N LEU A 42 9.51 1.39 5.58
CA LEU A 42 8.88 0.09 5.30
C LEU A 42 9.75 -0.81 4.43
N VAL A 43 10.48 -0.21 3.48
CA VAL A 43 11.43 -0.92 2.62
C VAL A 43 12.73 -1.26 3.37
N ALA A 44 13.25 -0.33 4.17
CA ALA A 44 14.55 -0.47 4.80
C ALA A 44 14.56 -1.46 5.97
N PHE A 45 13.43 -1.63 6.66
CA PHE A 45 13.34 -2.44 7.87
C PHE A 45 12.30 -3.55 7.71
N ASP A 46 12.64 -4.74 8.21
CA ASP A 46 11.74 -5.88 8.29
C ASP A 46 11.36 -6.19 9.75
N ASP A 47 11.07 -5.14 10.52
CA ASP A 47 10.54 -5.26 11.89
C ASP A 47 9.00 -5.31 11.84
N PRO A 48 8.35 -6.33 12.42
CA PRO A 48 6.90 -6.49 12.36
C PRO A 48 6.10 -5.27 12.87
N SER A 49 6.60 -4.62 13.93
CA SER A 49 5.95 -3.43 14.49
C SER A 49 6.10 -2.23 13.56
N MET A 50 7.30 -1.99 13.03
CA MET A 50 7.53 -0.92 12.04
C MET A 50 6.73 -1.15 10.76
N ASN A 51 6.65 -2.38 10.27
CA ASN A 51 5.86 -2.72 9.10
C ASN A 51 4.38 -2.37 9.33
N ARG A 52 3.81 -2.84 10.45
CA ARG A 52 2.41 -2.56 10.83
C ARG A 52 2.14 -1.05 10.93
N MET A 53 3.02 -0.30 11.59
CA MET A 53 2.87 1.16 11.72
C MET A 53 2.96 1.87 10.36
N SER A 54 3.92 1.47 9.54
CA SER A 54 4.14 2.11 8.24
C SER A 54 2.95 1.89 7.30
N VAL A 55 2.42 0.67 7.20
CA VAL A 55 1.23 0.41 6.36
C VAL A 55 -0.02 1.11 6.90
N ALA A 56 -0.17 1.23 8.23
CA ALA A 56 -1.27 1.98 8.83
C ALA A 56 -1.19 3.48 8.45
N ILE A 57 -0.02 4.10 8.62
CA ILE A 57 0.20 5.50 8.24
C ILE A 57 -0.02 5.71 6.74
N CYS A 58 0.55 4.85 5.88
CA CYS A 58 0.38 4.94 4.44
C CYS A 58 -1.08 4.75 4.00
N SER A 59 -1.85 3.88 4.66
CA SER A 59 -3.27 3.69 4.35
C SER A 59 -4.09 4.98 4.50
N ILE A 60 -3.69 5.87 5.41
CA ILE A 60 -4.32 7.17 5.65
C ILE A 60 -3.75 8.23 4.73
N LEU A 61 -2.42 8.35 4.65
CA LEU A 61 -1.77 9.41 3.88
C LEU A 61 -2.02 9.29 2.38
N ALA A 62 -2.09 8.07 1.83
CA ALA A 62 -2.37 7.87 0.42
C ALA A 62 -3.73 8.44 -0.02
N ALA A 63 -4.73 8.46 0.87
CA ALA A 63 -6.04 9.07 0.61
C ALA A 63 -6.08 10.59 0.84
N LYS A 64 -4.98 11.20 1.32
CA LYS A 64 -4.92 12.62 1.70
C LYS A 64 -3.94 13.46 0.89
N ILE A 65 -3.11 12.82 0.08
CA ILE A 65 -2.19 13.49 -0.83
C ILE A 65 -2.85 13.63 -2.21
N SER A 66 -2.36 14.56 -3.01
CA SER A 66 -2.88 14.78 -4.36
C SER A 66 -2.62 13.59 -5.28
N THR A 67 -3.40 13.49 -6.36
CA THR A 67 -3.21 12.49 -7.42
C THR A 67 -1.80 12.50 -8.02
N SER A 68 -1.18 13.68 -8.17
CA SER A 68 0.20 13.78 -8.64
C SER A 68 1.22 13.18 -7.65
N GLU A 69 0.94 13.31 -6.36
CA GLU A 69 1.78 12.79 -5.28
C GLU A 69 1.58 11.29 -5.10
N THR A 70 0.35 10.77 -5.15
CA THR A 70 0.08 9.31 -5.19
C THR A 70 0.74 8.68 -6.40
N SER A 71 0.65 9.31 -7.58
CA SER A 71 1.34 8.87 -8.80
C SER A 71 2.85 8.84 -8.61
N SER A 72 3.44 9.87 -8.01
CA SER A 72 4.89 9.94 -7.77
C SER A 72 5.37 8.88 -6.77
N LEU A 73 4.56 8.59 -5.75
CA LEU A 73 4.86 7.56 -4.75
C LEU A 73 4.70 6.16 -5.35
N GLY A 74 3.58 5.89 -6.01
CA GLY A 74 3.25 4.60 -6.62
C GLY A 74 4.07 4.26 -7.87
N ALA A 75 4.64 5.27 -8.54
CA ALA A 75 5.58 5.09 -9.65
C ALA A 75 6.90 4.43 -9.25
N LYS A 76 7.20 4.29 -7.94
CA LYS A 76 8.41 3.62 -7.45
C LYS A 76 8.12 2.13 -7.26
N PRO A 77 8.65 1.23 -8.12
CA PRO A 77 8.30 -0.20 -8.07
C PRO A 77 8.60 -0.85 -6.72
N LEU A 78 9.71 -0.48 -6.08
CA LEU A 78 10.13 -1.00 -4.78
C LEU A 78 9.07 -0.84 -3.68
N TYR A 79 8.30 0.25 -3.72
CA TYR A 79 7.24 0.53 -2.75
C TYR A 79 6.04 -0.38 -2.95
N VAL A 80 5.59 -0.51 -4.20
CA VAL A 80 4.47 -1.40 -4.56
C VAL A 80 4.87 -2.85 -4.33
N GLU A 81 6.06 -3.26 -4.74
CA GLU A 81 6.61 -4.60 -4.52
C GLU A 81 6.65 -4.95 -3.03
N ARG A 82 7.09 -4.03 -2.16
CA ARG A 82 7.12 -4.26 -0.72
C ARG A 82 5.72 -4.46 -0.13
N LEU A 83 4.73 -3.69 -0.56
CA LEU A 83 3.33 -3.86 -0.14
C LEU A 83 2.76 -5.21 -0.62
N LEU A 84 3.01 -5.58 -1.88
CA LEU A 84 2.59 -6.88 -2.42
C LEU A 84 3.25 -8.06 -1.69
N ARG A 85 4.51 -7.91 -1.27
CA ARG A 85 5.20 -8.93 -0.46
C ARG A 85 4.52 -9.15 0.89
N ILE A 86 4.00 -8.10 1.51
CA ILE A 86 3.23 -8.20 2.76
C ILE A 86 1.91 -8.94 2.51
N VAL A 87 1.17 -8.56 1.45
CA VAL A 87 -0.07 -9.26 1.05
C VAL A 87 0.20 -10.74 0.79
N LYS A 88 1.26 -11.06 0.03
CA LYS A 88 1.67 -12.43 -0.27
C LYS A 88 2.02 -13.23 0.98
N SER A 89 2.71 -12.61 1.94
CA SER A 89 3.02 -13.25 3.22
C SER A 89 1.76 -13.56 4.02
N LYS A 90 0.76 -12.68 3.99
CA LYS A 90 -0.52 -12.87 4.70
C LYS A 90 -1.42 -13.89 4.03
N LEU A 91 -1.44 -13.90 2.70
CA LEU A 91 -2.06 -14.94 1.89
C LEU A 91 -1.48 -16.32 2.26
N PHE A 92 -0.15 -16.46 2.27
CA PHE A 92 0.51 -17.73 2.61
C PHE A 92 0.21 -18.19 4.04
N ALA A 93 0.07 -17.26 4.98
CA ALA A 93 -0.32 -17.56 6.35
C ALA A 93 -1.82 -17.88 6.51
N GLY A 94 -2.67 -17.58 5.51
CA GLY A 94 -4.12 -17.70 5.62
C GLY A 94 -4.74 -16.71 6.63
N GLU A 95 -4.11 -15.56 6.85
CA GLU A 95 -4.50 -14.61 7.89
C GLU A 95 -5.07 -13.31 7.31
N VAL A 96 -6.30 -12.96 7.72
CA VAL A 96 -6.89 -11.64 7.48
C VAL A 96 -6.78 -10.77 8.73
N ASP A 97 -5.56 -10.28 8.98
CA ASP A 97 -5.30 -9.39 10.11
C ASP A 97 -5.37 -7.90 9.72
N ILE A 98 -5.11 -7.03 10.71
CA ILE A 98 -5.11 -5.59 10.50
C ILE A 98 -4.01 -5.13 9.54
N MET A 99 -2.89 -5.85 9.48
CA MET A 99 -1.78 -5.55 8.59
C MET A 99 -2.17 -5.81 7.13
N MET A 100 -2.85 -6.92 6.85
CA MET A 100 -3.45 -7.22 5.54
C MET A 100 -4.43 -6.10 5.13
N LYS A 101 -5.37 -5.74 6.01
CA LYS A 101 -6.38 -4.70 5.74
C LYS A 101 -5.77 -3.34 5.43
N PHE A 102 -4.77 -2.89 6.20
CA PHE A 102 -4.08 -1.63 5.94
C PHE A 102 -3.25 -1.67 4.65
N THR A 103 -2.59 -2.78 4.38
CA THR A 103 -1.77 -2.93 3.16
C THR A 103 -2.64 -2.87 1.90
N LEU A 104 -3.76 -3.60 1.89
CA LEU A 104 -4.74 -3.53 0.80
C LEU A 104 -5.31 -2.11 0.64
N SER A 105 -5.56 -1.42 1.76
CA SER A 105 -6.06 -0.04 1.71
C SER A 105 -5.04 0.93 1.11
N ALA A 106 -3.77 0.79 1.47
CA ALA A 106 -2.70 1.60 0.91
C ALA A 106 -2.54 1.33 -0.59
N LEU A 107 -2.56 0.07 -1.03
CA LEU A 107 -2.51 -0.29 -2.45
C LEU A 107 -3.69 0.28 -3.23
N TRP A 108 -4.90 0.18 -2.70
CA TRP A 108 -6.10 0.73 -3.34
C TRP A 108 -5.99 2.24 -3.52
N ASN A 109 -5.63 2.98 -2.47
CA ASN A 109 -5.48 4.43 -2.55
C ASN A 109 -4.32 4.89 -3.45
N LEU A 110 -3.24 4.10 -3.57
CA LEU A 110 -2.12 4.44 -4.46
C LEU A 110 -2.43 4.22 -5.95
N THR A 111 -3.38 3.34 -6.24
CA THR A 111 -3.85 3.02 -7.59
C THR A 111 -5.10 3.81 -7.98
N ASP A 112 -5.69 4.56 -7.05
CA ASP A 112 -6.85 5.41 -7.28
C ASP A 112 -6.47 6.65 -8.10
N GLU A 113 -6.87 6.63 -9.38
CA GLU A 113 -6.63 7.62 -10.45
C GLU A 113 -5.35 7.50 -11.32
N PRO A 114 -4.11 7.25 -10.84
CA PRO A 114 -2.91 7.37 -11.68
C PRO A 114 -2.61 6.11 -12.50
N PRO A 115 -2.66 6.16 -13.86
CA PRO A 115 -2.40 5.00 -14.73
C PRO A 115 -1.02 4.35 -14.50
N LYS A 116 -0.04 5.17 -14.12
CA LYS A 116 1.34 4.73 -13.89
C LYS A 116 1.44 3.78 -12.69
N THR A 117 0.73 4.04 -11.59
CA THR A 117 0.77 3.15 -10.43
C THR A 117 0.07 1.83 -10.74
N CYS A 118 -1.05 1.85 -11.46
CA CYS A 118 -1.73 0.64 -11.93
C CYS A 118 -0.79 -0.22 -12.80
N SER A 119 -0.05 0.41 -13.72
CA SER A 119 0.94 -0.28 -14.56
C SER A 119 2.06 -0.92 -13.72
N VAL A 120 2.57 -0.21 -12.71
CA VAL A 120 3.59 -0.75 -11.80
C VAL A 120 3.03 -1.93 -11.01
N PHE A 121 1.82 -1.81 -10.44
CA PHE A 121 1.16 -2.91 -9.73
C PHE A 121 1.03 -4.16 -10.59
N LEU A 122 0.55 -4.03 -11.83
CA LEU A 122 0.44 -5.14 -12.78
C LEU A 122 1.81 -5.76 -13.08
N SER A 123 2.81 -4.93 -13.39
CA SER A 123 4.18 -5.41 -13.70
C SER A 123 4.84 -6.18 -12.56
N MET A 124 4.38 -5.98 -11.31
CA MET A 124 4.87 -6.68 -10.12
C MET A 124 4.05 -7.95 -9.79
N GLY A 125 3.19 -8.42 -10.71
CA GLY A 125 2.35 -9.60 -10.52
C GLY A 125 1.19 -9.37 -9.54
N GLY A 126 0.75 -8.12 -9.38
CA GLY A 126 -0.30 -7.75 -8.44
C GLY A 126 -1.65 -8.42 -8.74
N MET A 127 -1.98 -8.60 -10.02
CA MET A 127 -3.25 -9.21 -10.43
C MET A 127 -3.35 -10.68 -10.02
N ASP A 128 -2.33 -11.49 -10.35
CA ASP A 128 -2.27 -12.90 -9.96
C ASP A 128 -2.37 -13.07 -8.44
N LEU A 129 -1.66 -12.21 -7.69
CA LEU A 129 -1.73 -12.21 -6.23
C LEU A 129 -3.15 -11.88 -5.74
N PHE A 130 -3.81 -10.89 -6.33
CA PHE A 130 -5.15 -10.46 -5.92
C PHE A 130 -6.23 -11.50 -6.26
N LEU A 131 -6.10 -12.23 -7.36
CA LEU A 131 -6.96 -13.37 -7.67
C LEU A 131 -6.85 -14.46 -6.59
N ASN A 132 -5.62 -14.85 -6.22
CA ASN A 132 -5.40 -15.81 -5.14
C ASN A 132 -5.96 -15.33 -3.78
N VAL A 133 -5.92 -14.01 -3.51
CA VAL A 133 -6.52 -13.41 -2.31
C VAL A 133 -8.04 -13.54 -2.31
N LEU A 134 -8.71 -13.30 -3.45
CA LEU A 134 -10.16 -13.48 -3.57
C LEU A 134 -10.56 -14.95 -3.42
N GLU A 135 -9.77 -15.87 -3.97
CA GLU A 135 -10.04 -17.30 -3.87
C GLU A 135 -9.91 -17.82 -2.43
N LEU A 136 -8.81 -17.45 -1.73
CA LEU A 136 -8.57 -17.95 -0.38
C LEU A 136 -9.48 -17.31 0.67
N PHE A 137 -9.80 -16.02 0.51
CA PHE A 137 -10.55 -15.24 1.50
C PHE A 137 -11.97 -14.91 1.02
N LEU A 138 -12.59 -15.82 0.28
CA LEU A 138 -13.97 -15.68 -0.18
C LEU A 138 -14.92 -15.48 1.01
N GLY A 139 -15.77 -14.45 0.94
CA GLY A 139 -16.69 -14.05 2.00
C GLY A 139 -16.11 -13.05 3.01
N GLU A 140 -14.81 -12.75 2.96
CA GLU A 140 -14.20 -11.68 3.75
C GLU A 140 -14.45 -10.32 3.09
N SER A 141 -15.66 -9.80 3.27
CA SER A 141 -16.14 -8.56 2.61
C SER A 141 -15.17 -7.37 2.72
N ALA A 142 -14.46 -7.23 3.84
CA ALA A 142 -13.47 -6.15 4.03
C ALA A 142 -12.23 -6.29 3.15
N VAL A 143 -11.84 -7.52 2.79
CA VAL A 143 -10.76 -7.83 1.85
C VAL A 143 -11.28 -7.70 0.42
N GLU A 144 -12.40 -8.34 0.12
CA GLU A 144 -13.02 -8.33 -1.21
C GLU A 144 -13.27 -6.90 -1.71
N THR A 145 -13.83 -6.04 -0.86
CA THR A 145 -14.11 -4.64 -1.22
C THR A 145 -12.84 -3.90 -1.64
N LYS A 146 -11.72 -4.11 -0.93
CA LYS A 146 -10.46 -3.42 -1.25
C LYS A 146 -9.80 -4.00 -2.50
N VAL A 147 -9.84 -5.31 -2.67
CA VAL A 147 -9.27 -6.00 -3.83
C VAL A 147 -10.05 -5.63 -5.10
N LEU A 148 -11.38 -5.76 -5.07
CA LEU A 148 -12.25 -5.41 -6.19
C LEU A 148 -12.22 -3.90 -6.48
N GLY A 149 -12.12 -3.06 -5.43
CA GLY A 149 -11.93 -1.62 -5.59
C GLY A 149 -10.66 -1.29 -6.37
N LEU A 150 -9.53 -1.91 -6.04
CA LEU A 150 -8.28 -1.74 -6.79
C LEU A 150 -8.41 -2.25 -8.24
N VAL A 151 -9.03 -3.41 -8.45
CA VAL A 151 -9.25 -3.97 -9.80
C VAL A 151 -10.12 -3.02 -10.63
N ASN A 152 -11.14 -2.39 -10.05
CA ASN A 152 -11.94 -1.37 -10.71
C ASN A 152 -11.08 -0.17 -11.13
N ASN A 153 -10.18 0.30 -10.28
CA ASN A 153 -9.26 1.40 -10.62
C ASN A 153 -8.37 1.04 -11.84
N ILE A 154 -7.95 -0.22 -11.97
CA ILE A 154 -7.23 -0.69 -13.17
C ILE A 154 -8.15 -0.72 -14.40
N ALA A 155 -9.39 -1.18 -14.24
CA ALA A 155 -10.38 -1.24 -15.31
C ALA A 155 -10.75 0.14 -15.87
N GLU A 156 -10.63 1.19 -15.07
CA GLU A 156 -10.83 2.57 -15.49
C GLU A 156 -9.71 3.08 -16.44
N VAL A 157 -8.54 2.43 -16.46
CA VAL A 157 -7.41 2.76 -17.34
C VAL A 157 -7.52 2.01 -18.67
N PRO A 158 -7.88 2.67 -19.80
CA PRO A 158 -8.29 1.95 -21.01
C PRO A 158 -7.24 1.00 -21.61
N HIS A 159 -5.96 1.35 -21.54
CA HIS A 159 -4.86 0.55 -22.10
C HIS A 159 -4.39 -0.59 -21.18
N LEU A 160 -4.89 -0.68 -19.94
CA LEU A 160 -4.57 -1.75 -18.99
C LEU A 160 -5.71 -2.78 -18.87
N ARG A 161 -6.84 -2.56 -19.55
CA ARG A 161 -8.00 -3.48 -19.48
C ARG A 161 -7.68 -4.87 -20.02
N SER A 162 -6.81 -4.97 -21.02
CA SER A 162 -6.35 -6.25 -21.56
C SER A 162 -5.69 -7.13 -20.50
N ASP A 163 -4.99 -6.52 -19.55
CA ASP A 163 -4.28 -7.21 -18.48
C ASP A 163 -5.24 -7.81 -17.43
N LEU A 164 -6.51 -7.38 -17.40
CA LEU A 164 -7.54 -7.95 -16.52
C LEU A 164 -8.24 -9.19 -17.11
N ILE A 165 -8.10 -9.41 -18.43
CA ILE A 165 -8.82 -10.47 -19.16
C ILE A 165 -7.97 -11.75 -19.26
N VAL A 166 -6.72 -11.73 -18.77
CA VAL A 166 -5.83 -12.88 -18.82
C VAL A 166 -6.18 -13.88 -17.71
N CYS A 167 -7.22 -14.67 -17.95
CA CYS A 167 -7.41 -15.97 -17.30
C CYS A 167 -7.04 -17.05 -18.33
N THR A 168 -5.87 -17.67 -18.18
CA THR A 168 -5.52 -18.94 -18.84
C THR A 168 -4.93 -19.90 -17.84
#